data_AF-A0A1Y2KUJ9-F1
#
_entry.id   AF-A0A1Y2KUJ9-F1
#
_cell.length_a   1.000
_cell.length_b   1.000
_cell.length_c   1.000
_cell.angle_alpha   90.00
_cell.angle_beta   90.00
_cell.angle_gamma   90.00
#
_symmetry.space_group_name_H-M   'P 1'
#
loop_
_entity.id
_entity.type
_entity.pdbx_description
1 polymer ?
#
loop_
_entity_poly.entity_id
_entity_poly.type
_entity_poly.pdbx_seq_one_letter_code
_entity_poly.pdbx_strand_id
1 'polypeptide(L)'
;LNAGTINPDGTVTLTPTELTGLTITPPADFSGSFDLSIGATSTDGTDTATVSDTFGVTVTPVADAPTLTAADVTGAEDTAIALDIDTAVTDGSEVLSVTIGNIPDGAVLNAGTVNPDGTVTLTPTELTGLTITPPTDFSGSFDLSIASTSTDGTDTATVSDTFGITVTPVADAPVLAVTDASGAEDTPIALDVTATSPDTVSVTFAGVPEGAVLSAGTDNGDGTWTVDAGDLAGLTLTPPADYSGTLNLFAVATATDGSESATTSEAFSVTVTPVADAPTLTAADITGAEDTAIALDIDTAVTDGSEVLSVTIGNIPDGAVLNA
;
A
#
# COMPACT_ATOMS: atom_id res chain seq x y z
N LEU A 1 -51.75 -28.28 23.43
CA LEU A 1 -52.46 -28.14 24.73
C LEU A 1 -51.81 -29.06 25.74
N ASN A 2 -51.77 -28.68 27.02
CA ASN A 2 -51.17 -29.49 28.10
C ASN A 2 -52.15 -30.52 28.74
N ALA A 3 -53.43 -30.53 28.33
CA ALA A 3 -54.46 -31.45 28.82
C ALA A 3 -55.46 -31.82 27.70
N GLY A 4 -56.36 -32.78 27.99
CA GLY A 4 -57.41 -33.23 27.08
C GLY A 4 -57.10 -34.49 26.26
N THR A 5 -58.13 -35.03 25.62
CA THR A 5 -58.04 -36.20 24.72
C THR A 5 -58.11 -35.74 23.27
N ILE A 6 -57.11 -36.08 22.47
CA ILE A 6 -57.07 -35.76 21.03
C ILE A 6 -57.99 -36.73 20.28
N ASN A 7 -58.92 -36.20 19.49
CA ASN A 7 -59.86 -36.94 18.66
C ASN A 7 -59.25 -37.24 17.27
N PRO A 8 -59.78 -38.23 16.52
CA PRO A 8 -59.28 -38.58 15.18
C PRO A 8 -59.36 -37.45 14.15
N ASP A 9 -60.22 -36.46 14.37
CA ASP A 9 -60.39 -35.27 13.51
C ASP A 9 -59.47 -34.10 13.89
N GLY A 10 -58.59 -34.29 14.89
CA GLY A 10 -57.66 -33.28 15.37
C GLY A 10 -58.24 -32.34 16.42
N THR A 11 -59.52 -32.45 16.78
CA THR A 11 -60.09 -31.69 17.91
C THR A 11 -59.61 -32.26 19.25
N VAL A 12 -59.66 -31.46 20.31
CA VAL A 12 -59.28 -31.90 21.67
C VAL A 12 -60.49 -31.80 22.59
N THR A 13 -60.89 -32.91 23.20
CA THR A 13 -61.96 -32.96 24.20
C THR A 13 -61.39 -32.78 25.60
N LEU A 14 -61.96 -31.84 26.36
CA LEU A 14 -61.54 -31.47 27.71
C LEU A 14 -62.71 -31.68 28.69
N THR A 15 -62.40 -32.11 29.91
CA THR A 15 -63.32 -32.12 31.05
C THR A 15 -63.32 -30.77 31.76
N PRO A 16 -64.36 -30.41 32.53
CA PRO A 16 -64.40 -29.15 33.27
C PRO A 16 -63.20 -28.94 34.21
N THR A 17 -62.65 -30.02 34.78
CA THR A 17 -61.48 -29.96 35.66
C THR A 17 -60.17 -29.67 34.92
N GLU A 18 -60.08 -30.00 33.63
CA GLU A 18 -58.88 -29.77 32.80
C GLU A 18 -58.79 -28.33 32.26
N LEU A 19 -59.85 -27.52 32.41
CA LEU A 19 -59.84 -26.12 31.98
C LEU A 19 -58.97 -25.24 32.89
N THR A 20 -58.87 -25.60 34.19
CA THR A 20 -58.06 -24.84 35.14
C THR A 20 -56.59 -25.07 34.86
N GLY A 21 -55.86 -24.03 34.44
CA GLY A 21 -54.44 -24.13 34.11
C GLY A 21 -54.16 -24.72 32.73
N LEU A 22 -55.14 -24.74 31.84
CA LEU A 22 -54.94 -25.13 30.44
C LEU A 22 -53.97 -24.15 29.76
N THR A 23 -52.94 -24.69 29.12
CA THR A 23 -51.95 -23.92 28.37
C THR A 23 -51.83 -24.44 26.93
N ILE A 24 -51.49 -23.52 26.03
CA ILE A 24 -51.04 -23.84 24.67
C ILE A 24 -49.59 -23.39 24.55
N THR A 25 -48.77 -24.26 23.98
CA THR A 25 -47.39 -23.95 23.58
C THR A 25 -47.42 -23.89 22.06
N PRO A 26 -47.18 -22.72 21.45
CA PRO A 26 -46.99 -22.62 20.01
C PRO A 26 -45.83 -23.52 19.55
N PRO A 27 -45.72 -23.83 18.24
CA PRO A 27 -44.49 -24.37 17.69
C PRO A 27 -43.29 -23.51 18.07
N ALA A 28 -42.10 -24.11 18.11
CA ALA A 28 -40.86 -23.33 18.17
C ALA A 28 -40.85 -22.30 17.03
N ASP A 29 -40.35 -21.10 17.33
CA ASP A 29 -40.08 -20.06 16.34
C ASP A 29 -41.33 -19.55 15.60
N PHE A 30 -42.51 -19.75 16.22
CA PHE A 30 -43.77 -19.23 15.69
C PHE A 30 -44.08 -17.87 16.29
N SER A 31 -44.17 -16.86 15.44
CA SER A 31 -44.79 -15.58 15.73
C SER A 31 -46.02 -15.35 14.83
N GLY A 32 -47.00 -14.59 15.31
CA GLY A 32 -48.22 -14.27 14.56
C GLY A 32 -49.51 -14.63 15.27
N SER A 33 -50.63 -14.49 14.56
CA SER A 33 -51.98 -14.68 15.12
C SER A 33 -52.68 -15.88 14.53
N PHE A 34 -53.42 -16.61 15.36
CA PHE A 34 -54.30 -17.71 14.95
C PHE A 34 -55.56 -17.74 15.81
N ASP A 35 -56.66 -18.25 15.25
CA ASP A 35 -57.92 -18.38 15.97
C ASP A 35 -58.08 -19.80 16.53
N LEU A 36 -58.54 -19.90 17.78
CA LEU A 36 -58.99 -21.14 18.39
C LEU A 36 -60.51 -21.18 18.40
N SER A 37 -61.09 -22.26 17.86
CA SER A 37 -62.52 -22.54 17.98
C SER A 37 -62.77 -23.45 19.18
N ILE A 38 -63.70 -23.04 20.04
CA ILE A 38 -64.13 -23.81 21.21
C ILE A 38 -65.61 -24.15 21.08
N GLY A 39 -65.95 -25.40 21.36
CA GLY A 39 -67.32 -25.88 21.46
C GLY A 39 -67.60 -26.46 22.84
N ALA A 40 -68.74 -26.11 23.44
CA ALA A 40 -69.25 -26.75 24.65
C ALA A 40 -70.53 -27.50 24.33
N THR A 41 -70.60 -28.77 24.75
CA THR A 41 -71.78 -29.63 24.57
C THR A 41 -72.31 -30.06 25.93
N SER A 42 -73.61 -29.91 26.17
CA SER A 42 -74.31 -30.52 27.31
C SER A 42 -75.21 -31.66 26.83
N THR A 43 -75.32 -32.71 27.63
CA THR A 43 -76.16 -33.89 27.34
C THR A 43 -77.00 -34.26 28.55
N ASP A 44 -78.33 -34.34 28.43
CA ASP A 44 -79.24 -34.91 29.42
C ASP A 44 -80.02 -36.09 28.80
N GLY A 45 -79.60 -37.32 29.14
CA GLY A 45 -80.09 -38.53 28.48
C GLY A 45 -79.68 -38.58 27.00
N THR A 46 -80.66 -38.43 26.10
CA THR A 46 -80.43 -38.34 24.64
C THR A 46 -80.51 -36.92 24.09
N ASP A 47 -80.87 -35.93 24.92
CA ASP A 47 -80.96 -34.53 24.50
C ASP A 47 -79.59 -33.86 24.60
N THR A 48 -79.19 -33.13 23.55
CA THR A 48 -77.87 -32.50 23.44
C THR A 48 -77.98 -31.06 22.96
N ALA A 49 -77.27 -30.14 23.61
CA ALA A 49 -77.16 -28.75 23.18
C ALA A 49 -75.70 -28.34 23.00
N THR A 50 -75.40 -27.54 21.98
CA THR A 50 -74.06 -27.07 21.66
C THR A 50 -74.00 -25.55 21.56
N VAL A 51 -72.88 -24.97 22.00
CA VAL A 51 -72.51 -23.59 21.73
C VAL A 51 -71.06 -23.56 21.29
N SER A 52 -70.72 -22.66 20.37
CA SER A 52 -69.35 -22.46 19.91
C SER A 52 -68.96 -20.99 20.01
N ASP A 53 -67.70 -20.75 20.29
CA ASP A 53 -67.08 -19.43 20.24
C ASP A 53 -65.71 -19.54 19.57
N THR A 54 -65.17 -18.41 19.13
CA THR A 54 -63.83 -18.31 18.56
C THR A 54 -63.10 -17.19 19.27
N PHE A 55 -61.86 -17.43 19.66
CA PHE A 55 -61.01 -16.38 20.20
C PHE A 55 -59.64 -16.40 19.54
N GLY A 56 -59.08 -15.21 19.30
CA GLY A 56 -57.77 -15.04 18.71
C GLY A 56 -56.66 -15.21 19.74
N VAL A 57 -55.59 -15.87 19.34
CA VAL A 57 -54.31 -15.95 20.04
C VAL A 57 -53.29 -15.18 19.20
N THR A 58 -52.55 -14.28 19.83
CA THR A 58 -51.42 -13.58 19.20
C THR A 58 -50.14 -13.96 19.93
N VAL A 59 -49.19 -14.49 19.19
CA VAL A 59 -47.84 -14.79 19.65
C VAL A 59 -46.94 -13.65 19.18
N THR A 60 -46.33 -12.96 20.15
CA THR A 60 -45.42 -11.85 19.85
C THR A 60 -44.11 -12.39 19.28
N PRO A 61 -43.56 -11.72 18.26
CA PRO A 61 -42.23 -12.06 17.74
C PRO A 61 -41.15 -11.84 18.81
N VAL A 62 -40.11 -12.66 18.77
CA VAL A 62 -38.93 -12.58 19.64
C VAL A 62 -37.72 -12.92 18.80
N ALA A 63 -36.79 -11.98 18.68
CA ALA A 63 -35.59 -12.19 17.89
C ALA A 63 -34.54 -12.98 18.68
N ASP A 64 -33.99 -14.01 18.06
CA ASP A 64 -32.86 -14.78 18.51
C ASP A 64 -31.54 -14.15 18.06
N ALA A 65 -30.50 -14.34 18.87
CA ALA A 65 -29.16 -13.86 18.52
C ALA A 65 -28.62 -14.65 17.31
N PRO A 66 -28.16 -13.98 16.23
CA PRO A 66 -27.60 -14.67 15.09
C PRO A 66 -26.25 -15.33 15.44
N THR A 67 -25.81 -16.28 14.61
CA THR A 67 -24.42 -16.73 14.64
C THR A 67 -23.53 -15.70 13.98
N LEU A 68 -22.27 -15.57 14.42
CA LEU A 68 -21.29 -14.69 13.79
C LEU A 68 -19.88 -15.29 13.95
N THR A 69 -19.16 -15.39 12.85
CA THR A 69 -17.72 -15.65 12.81
C THR A 69 -17.06 -14.69 11.84
N ALA A 70 -15.98 -14.04 12.27
CA ALA A 70 -15.12 -13.25 11.41
C ALA A 70 -13.67 -13.63 11.69
N ALA A 71 -12.89 -13.87 10.64
CA ALA A 71 -11.48 -14.24 10.77
C ALA A 71 -10.56 -13.10 10.34
N ASP A 72 -9.39 -13.03 10.96
CA ASP A 72 -8.33 -12.12 10.53
C ASP A 72 -7.87 -12.50 9.11
N VAL A 73 -7.63 -11.48 8.28
CA VAL A 73 -7.20 -11.68 6.89
C VAL A 73 -5.94 -10.88 6.56
N THR A 74 -5.20 -11.35 5.56
CA THR A 74 -4.03 -10.68 5.03
C THR A 74 -4.15 -10.52 3.52
N GLY A 75 -3.75 -9.37 3.00
CA GLY A 75 -3.66 -9.11 1.56
C GLY A 75 -2.71 -7.96 1.26
N ALA A 76 -2.40 -7.75 -0.01
CA ALA A 76 -1.51 -6.69 -0.44
C ALA A 76 -2.24 -5.34 -0.47
N GLU A 77 -1.50 -4.25 -0.24
CA GLU A 77 -2.01 -2.91 -0.52
C GLU A 77 -2.41 -2.75 -1.99
N ASP A 78 -3.21 -1.72 -2.28
CA ASP A 78 -3.77 -1.41 -3.61
C ASP A 78 -4.57 -2.53 -4.28
N THR A 79 -4.84 -3.61 -3.54
CA THR A 79 -5.63 -4.74 -4.00
C THR A 79 -6.84 -4.97 -3.08
N ALA A 80 -7.87 -5.61 -3.63
CA ALA A 80 -9.03 -6.01 -2.87
C ALA A 80 -8.68 -7.23 -1.98
N ILE A 81 -8.84 -7.08 -0.67
CA ILE A 81 -8.63 -8.12 0.33
C ILE A 81 -9.99 -8.77 0.62
N ALA A 82 -10.10 -10.08 0.39
CA ALA A 82 -11.33 -10.83 0.67
C ALA A 82 -11.57 -10.92 2.18
N LEU A 83 -12.81 -10.68 2.61
CA LEU A 83 -13.23 -10.81 4.00
C LEU A 83 -13.83 -12.20 4.24
N ASP A 84 -13.46 -12.82 5.35
CA ASP A 84 -14.01 -14.11 5.78
C ASP A 84 -14.99 -13.89 6.93
N ILE A 85 -16.27 -13.71 6.57
CA ILE A 85 -17.37 -13.39 7.47
C ILE A 85 -18.51 -14.35 7.17
N ASP A 86 -18.96 -15.06 8.20
CA ASP A 86 -20.15 -15.92 8.15
C ASP A 86 -21.11 -15.57 9.29
N THR A 87 -22.39 -15.50 8.96
CA THR A 87 -23.46 -15.18 9.91
C THR A 87 -24.80 -15.67 9.39
N ALA A 88 -25.63 -16.17 10.30
CA ALA A 88 -26.95 -16.69 9.97
C ALA A 88 -27.94 -16.44 11.10
N VAL A 89 -29.22 -16.35 10.75
CA VAL A 89 -30.34 -16.43 11.71
C VAL A 89 -30.46 -17.84 12.26
N THR A 90 -30.97 -17.96 13.48
CA THR A 90 -31.32 -19.26 14.08
C THR A 90 -32.79 -19.61 13.89
N ASP A 91 -33.63 -18.62 13.59
CA ASP A 91 -35.02 -18.77 13.17
C ASP A 91 -35.21 -18.27 11.72
N GLY A 92 -35.84 -19.10 10.89
CA GLY A 92 -36.14 -18.77 9.49
C GLY A 92 -37.23 -17.70 9.28
N SER A 93 -37.95 -17.29 10.33
CA SER A 93 -38.90 -16.18 10.29
C SER A 93 -38.21 -14.80 10.37
N GLU A 94 -36.94 -14.78 10.79
CA GLU A 94 -36.17 -13.57 11.04
C GLU A 94 -35.47 -13.00 9.80
N VAL A 95 -35.15 -11.71 9.88
CA VAL A 95 -34.34 -11.02 8.86
C VAL A 95 -33.00 -10.59 9.44
N LEU A 96 -31.93 -10.92 8.73
CA LEU A 96 -30.56 -10.59 9.12
C LEU A 96 -30.08 -9.31 8.43
N SER A 97 -29.38 -8.47 9.18
CA SER A 97 -28.63 -7.31 8.71
C SER A 97 -27.25 -7.29 9.34
N VAL A 98 -26.23 -6.98 8.55
CA VAL A 98 -24.84 -6.84 9.03
C VAL A 98 -24.42 -5.39 8.95
N THR A 99 -23.68 -4.90 9.95
CA THR A 99 -23.06 -3.58 9.94
C THR A 99 -21.57 -3.72 10.20
N ILE A 100 -20.74 -3.19 9.30
CA ILE A 100 -19.29 -3.10 9.47
C ILE A 100 -18.93 -1.65 9.82
N GLY A 101 -18.09 -1.47 10.84
CA GLY A 101 -17.60 -0.18 11.30
C GLY A 101 -16.08 -0.17 11.45
N ASN A 102 -15.56 0.95 11.98
CA ASN A 102 -14.12 1.21 12.08
C ASN A 102 -13.37 1.10 10.74
N ILE A 103 -14.06 1.39 9.63
CA ILE A 103 -13.46 1.39 8.29
C ILE A 103 -12.53 2.61 8.21
N PRO A 104 -11.21 2.43 7.93
CA PRO A 104 -10.28 3.55 7.81
C PRO A 104 -10.67 4.53 6.70
N ASP A 105 -10.37 5.81 6.89
CA ASP A 105 -10.56 6.82 5.86
C ASP A 105 -9.80 6.43 4.58
N GLY A 106 -10.50 6.40 3.45
CA GLY A 106 -9.95 5.99 2.16
C GLY A 106 -10.09 4.50 1.84
N ALA A 107 -10.40 3.64 2.82
CA ALA A 107 -10.73 2.24 2.58
C ALA A 107 -12.18 2.09 2.05
N VAL A 108 -12.40 1.09 1.19
CA VAL A 108 -13.69 0.91 0.50
C VAL A 108 -14.10 -0.57 0.51
N LEU A 109 -15.34 -0.84 0.93
CA LEU A 109 -15.99 -2.14 0.72
C LEU A 109 -16.62 -2.19 -0.68
N ASN A 110 -16.56 -3.34 -1.35
CA ASN A 110 -17.14 -3.51 -2.69
C ASN A 110 -18.68 -3.64 -2.71
N ALA A 111 -19.32 -3.75 -1.55
CA ALA A 111 -20.77 -3.89 -1.40
C ALA A 111 -21.27 -3.23 -0.10
N GLY A 112 -22.60 -3.12 0.05
CA GLY A 112 -23.26 -2.49 1.19
C GLY A 112 -23.61 -1.02 0.98
N THR A 113 -24.35 -0.47 1.95
CA THR A 113 -24.81 0.91 1.99
C THR A 113 -24.05 1.67 3.06
N VAL A 114 -23.34 2.74 2.68
CA VAL A 114 -22.62 3.62 3.61
C VAL A 114 -23.62 4.48 4.39
N ASN A 115 -23.51 4.45 5.72
CA ASN A 115 -24.33 5.21 6.65
C ASN A 115 -23.70 6.59 6.93
N PRO A 116 -24.48 7.57 7.44
CA PRO A 116 -23.96 8.91 7.75
C PRO A 116 -22.84 8.97 8.79
N ASP A 117 -22.70 7.92 9.62
CA ASP A 117 -21.65 7.79 10.63
C ASP A 117 -20.40 7.07 10.13
N GLY A 118 -20.35 6.70 8.85
CA GLY A 118 -19.24 5.99 8.22
C GLY A 118 -19.29 4.47 8.33
N THR A 119 -20.26 3.89 9.06
CA THR A 119 -20.49 2.44 9.04
C THR A 119 -21.09 2.00 7.70
N VAL A 120 -21.01 0.71 7.39
CA VAL A 120 -21.59 0.13 6.17
C VAL A 120 -22.56 -0.98 6.55
N THR A 121 -23.81 -0.86 6.10
CA THR A 121 -24.83 -1.90 6.29
C THR A 121 -24.90 -2.82 5.07
N LEU A 122 -24.91 -4.13 5.29
CA LEU A 122 -24.94 -5.18 4.29
C LEU A 122 -26.10 -6.15 4.52
N THR A 123 -26.61 -6.68 3.41
CA THR A 123 -27.49 -7.85 3.40
C THR A 123 -26.67 -9.14 3.43
N PRO A 124 -27.25 -10.28 3.85
CA PRO A 124 -26.53 -11.57 3.88
C PRO A 124 -25.96 -11.99 2.53
N THR A 125 -26.63 -11.64 1.43
CA THR A 125 -26.16 -11.95 0.07
C THR A 125 -24.92 -11.16 -0.34
N GLU A 126 -24.71 -9.99 0.24
CA GLU A 126 -23.54 -9.13 -0.06
C GLU A 126 -22.27 -9.57 0.67
N LEU A 127 -22.38 -10.45 1.66
CA LEU A 127 -21.22 -11.04 2.34
C LEU A 127 -20.45 -11.99 1.42
N THR A 128 -21.14 -12.64 0.49
CA THR A 128 -20.49 -13.55 -0.46
C THR A 128 -19.63 -12.76 -1.45
N GLY A 129 -18.31 -12.92 -1.35
CA GLY A 129 -17.36 -12.17 -2.19
C GLY A 129 -17.14 -10.73 -1.73
N LEU A 130 -17.47 -10.42 -0.47
CA LEU A 130 -17.16 -9.14 0.14
C LEU A 130 -15.64 -8.95 0.23
N THR A 131 -15.18 -7.78 -0.21
CA THR A 131 -13.77 -7.39 -0.15
C THR A 131 -13.65 -5.99 0.41
N ILE A 132 -12.54 -5.72 1.09
CA ILE A 132 -12.09 -4.36 1.41
C ILE A 132 -10.87 -4.01 0.57
N THR A 133 -10.89 -2.85 -0.07
CA THR A 133 -9.67 -2.23 -0.62
C THR A 133 -9.15 -1.23 0.41
N PRO A 134 -7.92 -1.40 0.93
CA PRO A 134 -7.30 -0.44 1.84
C PRO A 134 -7.15 0.96 1.22
N PRO A 135 -6.80 2.00 2.02
CA PRO A 135 -6.36 3.27 1.45
C PRO A 135 -5.16 3.06 0.51
N THR A 136 -5.03 3.91 -0.50
CA THR A 136 -3.92 3.87 -1.47
C THR A 136 -2.58 3.98 -0.75
N ASP A 137 -1.60 3.17 -1.16
CA ASP A 137 -0.23 3.13 -0.61
C ASP A 137 -0.19 2.91 0.92
N PHE A 138 -1.19 2.21 1.48
CA PHE A 138 -1.22 1.85 2.91
C PHE A 138 -0.75 0.41 3.13
N SER A 139 0.38 0.28 3.82
CA SER A 139 0.82 -0.95 4.45
C SER A 139 0.74 -0.86 5.99
N GLY A 140 0.34 -1.96 6.65
CA GLY A 140 0.10 -1.98 8.10
C GLY A 140 -1.10 -2.83 8.51
N SER A 141 -1.64 -2.62 9.70
CA SER A 141 -2.80 -3.36 10.21
C SER A 141 -3.85 -2.44 10.80
N PHE A 142 -5.12 -2.83 10.65
CA PHE A 142 -6.26 -2.18 11.31
C PHE A 142 -7.36 -3.21 11.62
N ASP A 143 -8.19 -2.90 12.60
CA ASP A 143 -9.32 -3.77 13.00
C ASP A 143 -10.64 -3.18 12.50
N LEU A 144 -11.47 -4.04 11.90
CA LEU A 144 -12.86 -3.71 11.60
C LEU A 144 -13.76 -4.18 12.74
N SER A 145 -14.81 -3.41 13.01
CA SER A 145 -15.91 -3.88 13.88
C SER A 145 -17.02 -4.46 13.02
N ILE A 146 -17.67 -5.50 13.50
CA ILE A 146 -18.83 -6.10 12.84
C ILE A 146 -19.95 -6.34 13.85
N ALA A 147 -21.19 -6.05 13.44
CA ALA A 147 -22.39 -6.38 14.17
C ALA A 147 -23.36 -7.10 13.24
N SER A 148 -23.86 -8.26 13.66
CA SER A 148 -24.92 -8.99 12.99
C SER A 148 -26.20 -8.88 13.82
N THR A 149 -27.25 -8.34 13.23
CA THR A 149 -28.54 -8.06 13.87
C THR A 149 -29.61 -8.91 13.21
N SER A 150 -30.26 -9.78 14.00
CA SER A 150 -31.49 -10.47 13.62
C SER A 150 -32.70 -9.65 14.06
N THR A 151 -33.76 -9.66 13.25
CA THR A 151 -35.02 -8.93 13.51
C THR A 151 -36.21 -9.85 13.30
N ASP A 152 -37.06 -9.97 14.34
CA ASP A 152 -38.39 -10.58 14.25
C ASP A 152 -39.46 -9.51 14.57
N GLY A 153 -40.20 -9.09 13.56
CA GLY A 153 -41.16 -7.99 13.67
C GLY A 153 -40.52 -6.67 14.11
N THR A 154 -40.69 -6.31 15.38
CA THR A 154 -40.08 -5.10 15.98
C THR A 154 -38.99 -5.40 16.98
N ASP A 155 -38.79 -6.67 17.31
CA ASP A 155 -37.76 -7.11 18.25
C ASP A 155 -36.45 -7.39 17.49
N THR A 156 -35.32 -7.14 18.14
CA THR A 156 -34.01 -7.29 17.53
C THR A 156 -33.01 -7.89 18.51
N ALA A 157 -32.18 -8.80 18.03
CA ALA A 157 -31.04 -9.34 18.76
C ALA A 157 -29.76 -9.14 17.95
N THR A 158 -28.65 -8.86 18.62
CA THR A 158 -27.38 -8.51 17.95
C THR A 158 -26.19 -9.21 18.61
N VAL A 159 -25.28 -9.70 17.77
CA VAL A 159 -23.94 -10.16 18.16
C VAL A 159 -22.91 -9.28 17.47
N SER A 160 -21.83 -8.94 18.17
CA SER A 160 -20.76 -8.11 17.62
C SER A 160 -19.40 -8.76 17.85
N ASP A 161 -18.48 -8.51 16.93
CA ASP A 161 -17.10 -8.98 16.98
C ASP A 161 -16.16 -7.94 16.35
N THR A 162 -14.85 -8.18 16.46
CA THR A 162 -13.79 -7.43 15.80
C THR A 162 -12.80 -8.39 15.17
N PHE A 163 -12.31 -8.08 13.98
CA PHE A 163 -11.31 -8.88 13.29
C PHE A 163 -10.30 -7.98 12.59
N GLY A 164 -9.06 -8.47 12.48
CA GLY A 164 -7.92 -7.73 11.97
C GLY A 164 -7.71 -7.90 10.47
N ILE A 165 -7.35 -6.80 9.82
CA ILE A 165 -6.85 -6.77 8.46
C ILE A 165 -5.36 -6.44 8.52
N THR A 166 -4.52 -7.30 7.94
CA THR A 166 -3.09 -7.03 7.72
C THR A 166 -2.85 -6.76 6.25
N VAL A 167 -2.39 -5.56 5.94
CA VAL A 167 -2.05 -5.11 4.60
C VAL A 167 -0.54 -5.22 4.41
N THR A 168 -0.10 -6.09 3.51
CA THR A 168 1.31 -6.30 3.20
C THR A 168 1.80 -5.24 2.20
N PRO A 169 3.02 -4.72 2.40
CA PRO A 169 3.60 -3.71 1.53
C PRO A 169 3.84 -4.24 0.10
N VAL A 170 3.76 -3.35 -0.88
CA VAL A 170 4.05 -3.56 -2.30
C VAL A 170 4.79 -2.32 -2.79
N ALA A 171 6.10 -2.45 -2.97
CA ALA A 171 6.90 -1.32 -3.44
C ALA A 171 6.50 -0.87 -4.87
N ASP A 172 6.28 0.42 -5.02
CA ASP A 172 5.96 1.10 -6.26
C ASP A 172 7.21 1.48 -7.04
N ALA A 173 7.20 1.22 -8.35
CA ALA A 173 8.31 1.57 -9.22
C ALA A 173 8.48 3.10 -9.27
N PRO A 174 9.68 3.63 -8.96
CA PRO A 174 9.89 5.07 -8.96
C PRO A 174 9.85 5.63 -10.38
N VAL A 175 9.32 6.83 -10.53
CA VAL A 175 9.45 7.62 -11.76
C VAL A 175 10.80 8.33 -11.72
N LEU A 176 11.74 7.86 -12.54
CA LEU A 176 13.09 8.41 -12.69
C LEU A 176 13.16 9.24 -13.97
N ALA A 177 13.81 10.40 -13.90
CA ALA A 177 14.23 11.16 -15.06
C ALA A 177 15.65 11.67 -14.84
N VAL A 178 16.52 11.44 -15.82
CA VAL A 178 17.88 12.00 -15.88
C VAL A 178 18.10 12.71 -17.21
N THR A 179 18.99 13.71 -17.21
CA THR A 179 19.44 14.36 -18.45
C THR A 179 20.96 14.37 -18.55
N ASP A 180 21.45 14.38 -19.79
CA ASP A 180 22.88 14.56 -20.05
C ASP A 180 23.34 15.93 -19.52
N ALA A 181 24.52 15.94 -18.91
CA ALA A 181 25.13 17.14 -18.35
C ALA A 181 26.45 17.49 -19.06
N SER A 182 26.88 18.74 -18.93
CA SER A 182 28.19 19.16 -19.41
C SER A 182 28.74 20.30 -18.58
N GLY A 183 30.06 20.33 -18.41
CA GLY A 183 30.76 21.40 -17.68
C GLY A 183 32.25 21.38 -17.93
N ALA A 184 32.97 22.28 -17.27
CA ALA A 184 34.44 22.31 -17.31
C ALA A 184 35.02 21.29 -16.35
N GLU A 185 36.21 20.77 -16.65
CA GLU A 185 36.99 20.00 -15.67
C GLU A 185 37.30 20.81 -14.41
N ASP A 186 37.67 20.11 -13.34
CA ASP A 186 37.98 20.65 -12.01
C ASP A 186 36.88 21.50 -11.34
N THR A 187 35.69 21.53 -11.92
CA THR A 187 34.54 22.28 -11.40
C THR A 187 33.34 21.36 -11.19
N PRO A 188 32.48 21.63 -10.20
CA PRO A 188 31.23 20.89 -10.04
C PRO A 188 30.31 21.07 -11.24
N ILE A 189 29.92 19.95 -11.86
CA ILE A 189 28.97 19.90 -12.97
C ILE A 189 27.59 19.55 -12.41
N ALA A 190 26.59 20.40 -12.66
CA ALA A 190 25.23 20.16 -12.20
C ALA A 190 24.61 18.92 -12.87
N LEU A 191 23.99 18.06 -12.07
CA LEU A 191 23.21 16.92 -12.53
C LEU A 191 21.71 17.26 -12.35
N ASP A 192 20.92 17.04 -13.40
CA ASP A 192 19.47 17.15 -13.33
C ASP A 192 18.87 15.75 -13.30
N VAL A 193 18.53 15.34 -12.07
CA VAL A 193 18.04 14.00 -11.73
C VAL A 193 16.84 14.17 -10.82
N THR A 194 15.73 13.53 -11.18
CA THR A 194 14.53 13.47 -10.34
C THR A 194 14.09 12.04 -10.16
N ALA A 195 13.75 11.64 -8.94
CA ALA A 195 13.17 10.34 -8.65
C ALA A 195 12.01 10.51 -7.67
N THR A 196 10.82 10.02 -8.01
CA THR A 196 9.61 10.15 -7.19
C THR A 196 8.85 8.83 -7.10
N SER A 197 8.35 8.50 -5.91
CA SER A 197 7.47 7.36 -5.59
C SER A 197 6.59 7.76 -4.39
N PRO A 198 5.41 7.14 -4.16
CA PRO A 198 4.76 7.19 -2.85
C PRO A 198 5.64 6.60 -1.73
N ASP A 199 6.52 5.67 -2.08
CA ASP A 199 7.48 5.03 -1.19
C ASP A 199 8.73 5.87 -0.86
N THR A 200 9.53 5.35 0.07
CA THR A 200 10.87 5.89 0.33
C THR A 200 11.81 5.59 -0.85
N VAL A 201 12.42 6.63 -1.43
CA VAL A 201 13.29 6.52 -2.62
C VAL A 201 14.74 6.89 -2.32
N SER A 202 15.67 6.09 -2.84
CA SER A 202 17.09 6.41 -3.00
C SER A 202 17.53 6.19 -4.45
N VAL A 203 18.58 6.88 -4.90
CA VAL A 203 19.16 6.72 -6.23
C VAL A 203 20.61 6.28 -6.11
N THR A 204 20.94 5.13 -6.69
CA THR A 204 22.32 4.68 -6.85
C THR A 204 22.85 5.11 -8.21
N PHE A 205 23.87 5.95 -8.21
CA PHE A 205 24.65 6.28 -9.39
C PHE A 205 25.77 5.26 -9.56
N ALA A 206 25.95 4.71 -10.75
CA ALA A 206 27.00 3.76 -11.08
C ALA A 206 27.84 4.24 -12.26
N GLY A 207 29.09 3.77 -12.34
CA GLY A 207 30.06 4.22 -13.34
C GLY A 207 30.80 5.49 -12.94
N VAL A 208 30.68 5.91 -11.67
CA VAL A 208 31.42 7.06 -11.13
C VAL A 208 32.90 6.67 -11.07
N PRO A 209 33.80 7.33 -11.82
CA PRO A 209 35.20 6.95 -11.86
C PRO A 209 35.92 7.31 -10.54
N GLU A 210 37.03 6.63 -10.28
CA GLU A 210 37.92 6.98 -9.16
C GLU A 210 38.36 8.45 -9.27
N GLY A 211 38.30 9.18 -8.16
CA GLY A 211 38.64 10.60 -8.09
C GLY A 211 37.48 11.55 -8.39
N ALA A 212 36.36 11.08 -8.96
CA ALA A 212 35.14 11.87 -9.06
C ALA A 212 34.35 11.86 -7.75
N VAL A 213 33.62 12.95 -7.48
CA VAL A 213 32.91 13.16 -6.21
C VAL A 213 31.53 13.75 -6.49
N LEU A 214 30.48 13.16 -5.92
CA LEU A 214 29.16 13.78 -5.87
C LEU A 214 29.05 14.72 -4.66
N SER A 215 28.30 15.81 -4.80
CA SER A 215 28.12 16.78 -3.72
C SER A 215 27.26 16.30 -2.54
N ALA A 216 26.56 15.18 -2.71
CA ALA A 216 25.72 14.56 -1.69
C ALA A 216 25.68 13.04 -1.87
N GLY A 217 25.16 12.34 -0.86
CA GLY A 217 25.11 10.89 -0.80
C GLY A 217 26.35 10.23 -0.18
N THR A 218 26.40 8.91 -0.32
CA THR A 218 27.45 8.04 0.22
C THR A 218 28.20 7.35 -0.92
N ASP A 219 29.53 7.48 -0.93
CA ASP A 219 30.42 6.69 -1.77
C ASP A 219 30.50 5.25 -1.24
N ASN A 220 30.12 4.28 -2.06
CA ASN A 220 30.13 2.86 -1.69
C ASN A 220 31.50 2.20 -1.91
N GLY A 221 32.47 2.90 -2.52
CA GLY A 221 33.84 2.44 -2.73
C GLY A 221 34.03 1.45 -3.88
N ASP A 222 33.01 1.23 -4.70
CA ASP A 222 33.01 0.32 -5.84
C ASP A 222 32.63 1.01 -7.17
N GLY A 223 32.75 2.34 -7.21
CA GLY A 223 32.31 3.16 -8.35
C GLY A 223 30.80 3.41 -8.37
N THR A 224 30.12 3.12 -7.26
CA THR A 224 28.73 3.51 -7.03
C THR A 224 28.58 4.51 -5.88
N TRP A 225 27.58 5.38 -5.99
CA TRP A 225 27.19 6.35 -4.98
C TRP A 225 25.70 6.24 -4.71
N THR A 226 25.28 6.24 -3.45
CA THR A 226 23.85 6.23 -3.08
C THR A 226 23.44 7.60 -2.55
N VAL A 227 22.43 8.21 -3.17
CA VAL A 227 21.91 9.55 -2.84
C VAL A 227 20.42 9.43 -2.49
N ASP A 228 20.00 9.97 -1.36
CA ASP A 228 18.58 10.00 -0.99
C ASP A 228 17.81 10.96 -1.91
N ALA A 229 16.53 10.68 -2.19
CA ALA A 229 15.75 11.50 -3.12
C ALA A 229 15.67 13.00 -2.73
N GLY A 230 15.73 13.31 -1.43
CA GLY A 230 15.75 14.69 -0.92
C GLY A 230 17.00 15.50 -1.28
N ASP A 231 18.11 14.82 -1.59
CA ASP A 231 19.41 15.44 -1.89
C ASP A 231 19.71 15.53 -3.39
N LEU A 232 18.80 15.05 -4.24
CA LEU A 232 18.94 15.14 -5.71
C LEU A 232 18.85 16.59 -6.20
N ALA A 233 18.10 17.44 -5.50
CA ALA A 233 17.93 18.84 -5.87
C ALA A 233 19.26 19.61 -5.73
N GLY A 234 19.85 20.00 -6.86
CA GLY A 234 21.14 20.70 -6.90
C GLY A 234 22.35 19.77 -6.76
N LEU A 235 22.17 18.47 -6.97
CA LEU A 235 23.26 17.51 -7.03
C LEU A 235 24.29 17.91 -8.10
N THR A 236 25.57 17.78 -7.79
CA THR A 236 26.68 18.03 -8.72
C THR A 236 27.66 16.87 -8.71
N LEU A 237 28.34 16.67 -9.83
CA LEU A 237 29.49 15.79 -9.99
C LEU A 237 30.73 16.63 -10.24
N THR A 238 31.72 16.53 -9.37
CA THR A 238 33.08 17.03 -9.67
C THR A 238 33.84 15.87 -10.33
N PRO A 239 34.32 16.02 -11.58
CA PRO A 239 35.08 14.97 -12.25
C PRO A 239 36.44 14.74 -11.57
N PRO A 240 37.18 13.67 -11.93
CA PRO A 240 38.56 13.52 -11.50
C PRO A 240 39.39 14.74 -11.94
N ALA A 241 40.42 15.08 -11.17
CA ALA A 241 41.30 16.19 -11.51
C ALA A 241 41.90 16.01 -12.91
N ASP A 242 41.95 17.10 -13.68
CA ASP A 242 42.54 17.16 -15.02
C ASP A 242 41.92 16.13 -16.02
N TYR A 243 40.67 15.73 -15.77
CA TYR A 243 39.93 14.85 -16.66
C TYR A 243 39.06 15.65 -17.64
N SER A 244 39.32 15.43 -18.93
CA SER A 244 38.42 15.83 -20.00
C SER A 244 37.96 14.61 -20.82
N GLY A 245 36.70 14.63 -21.27
CA GLY A 245 36.07 13.50 -21.97
C GLY A 245 34.60 13.30 -21.62
N THR A 246 34.09 12.10 -21.84
CA THR A 246 32.69 11.75 -21.53
C THR A 246 32.65 10.64 -20.49
N LEU A 247 31.99 10.92 -19.37
CA LEU A 247 31.61 9.94 -18.36
C LEU A 247 30.25 9.35 -18.72
N ASN A 248 30.15 8.02 -18.81
CA ASN A 248 28.88 7.33 -19.02
C ASN A 248 28.42 6.76 -17.68
N LEU A 249 27.32 7.27 -17.15
CA LEU A 249 26.80 6.94 -15.83
C LEU A 249 25.43 6.26 -15.96
N PHE A 250 25.07 5.53 -14.90
CA PHE A 250 23.75 4.94 -14.75
C PHE A 250 23.15 5.43 -13.44
N ALA A 251 21.90 5.87 -13.46
CA ALA A 251 21.12 6.13 -12.26
C ALA A 251 20.13 4.98 -12.07
N VAL A 252 20.07 4.42 -10.86
CA VAL A 252 19.12 3.39 -10.46
C VAL A 252 18.34 3.91 -9.27
N ALA A 253 17.11 4.36 -9.50
CA ALA A 253 16.20 4.71 -8.43
C ALA A 253 15.60 3.44 -7.83
N THR A 254 15.65 3.33 -6.51
CA THR A 254 15.08 2.22 -5.73
C THR A 254 14.08 2.80 -4.75
N ALA A 255 12.82 2.38 -4.91
CA ALA A 255 11.75 2.62 -3.96
C ALA A 255 11.62 1.41 -3.03
N THR A 256 11.34 1.65 -1.74
CA THR A 256 11.16 0.60 -0.74
C THR A 256 9.91 0.85 0.09
N ASP A 257 9.06 -0.17 0.20
CA ASP A 257 8.04 -0.28 1.23
C ASP A 257 8.22 -1.57 2.04
N GLY A 258 8.35 -1.42 3.36
CA GLY A 258 8.71 -2.51 4.27
C GLY A 258 9.98 -3.26 3.83
N SER A 259 9.82 -4.52 3.42
CA SER A 259 10.90 -5.38 2.91
C SER A 259 10.94 -5.52 1.39
N GLU A 260 9.93 -4.97 0.70
CA GLU A 260 9.83 -5.03 -0.75
C GLU A 260 10.58 -3.84 -1.37
N SER A 261 10.97 -4.00 -2.63
CA SER A 261 11.63 -2.93 -3.37
C SER A 261 11.28 -2.99 -4.86
N ALA A 262 11.19 -1.83 -5.48
CA ALA A 262 11.00 -1.66 -6.91
C ALA A 262 12.04 -0.69 -7.47
N THR A 263 12.45 -0.89 -8.71
CA THR A 263 13.55 -0.12 -9.31
C THR A 263 13.24 0.37 -10.70
N THR A 264 13.77 1.55 -11.03
CA THR A 264 13.79 2.12 -12.37
C THR A 264 15.21 2.61 -12.65
N SER A 265 15.72 2.39 -13.86
CA SER A 265 17.08 2.78 -14.20
C SER A 265 17.14 3.53 -15.53
N GLU A 266 18.02 4.52 -15.59
CA GLU A 266 18.30 5.31 -16.78
C GLU A 266 19.80 5.55 -16.93
N ALA A 267 20.28 5.57 -18.17
CA ALA A 267 21.66 5.91 -18.50
C ALA A 267 21.74 7.38 -18.93
N PHE A 268 22.81 8.06 -18.56
CA PHE A 268 23.10 9.42 -19.01
C PHE A 268 24.60 9.64 -19.12
N SER A 269 24.98 10.74 -19.76
CA SER A 269 26.36 11.12 -19.98
C SER A 269 26.69 12.46 -19.34
N VAL A 270 27.93 12.59 -18.86
CA VAL A 270 28.49 13.86 -18.40
C VAL A 270 29.69 14.19 -19.28
N THR A 271 29.57 15.25 -20.08
CA THR A 271 30.66 15.73 -20.94
C THR A 271 31.50 16.76 -20.21
N VAL A 272 32.75 16.41 -19.96
CA VAL A 272 33.74 17.26 -19.30
C VAL A 272 34.60 17.93 -20.36
N THR A 273 34.51 19.26 -20.42
CA THR A 273 35.24 20.10 -21.36
C THR A 273 36.61 20.47 -20.80
N PRO A 274 37.68 20.35 -21.59
CA PRO A 274 39.03 20.67 -21.13
C PRO A 274 39.20 22.17 -20.90
N VAL A 275 40.04 22.52 -19.93
CA VAL A 275 40.46 23.86 -19.53
C VAL A 275 41.98 23.90 -19.59
N ALA A 276 42.53 24.87 -20.32
CA ALA A 276 43.98 24.98 -20.42
C ALA A 276 44.62 25.44 -19.10
N ASP A 277 45.64 24.72 -18.67
CA ASP A 277 46.50 25.02 -17.54
C ASP A 277 47.76 25.78 -17.95
N ALA A 278 48.45 26.29 -16.93
CA ALA A 278 49.74 26.91 -17.11
C ALA A 278 50.84 25.82 -17.23
N PRO A 279 51.64 25.80 -18.31
CA PRO A 279 52.73 24.85 -18.41
C PRO A 279 53.84 25.17 -17.41
N THR A 280 54.59 24.15 -17.02
CA THR A 280 55.85 24.34 -16.28
C THR A 280 56.99 24.59 -17.25
N LEU A 281 57.89 25.51 -16.90
CA LEU A 281 59.12 25.81 -17.64
C LEU A 281 60.24 26.09 -16.65
N THR A 282 61.30 25.29 -16.72
CA THR A 282 62.55 25.54 -16.00
C THR A 282 63.69 25.60 -17.00
N ALA A 283 64.57 26.58 -16.82
CA ALA A 283 65.79 26.69 -17.59
C ALA A 283 66.94 27.07 -16.66
N ALA A 284 68.13 26.53 -16.92
CA ALA A 284 69.34 26.84 -16.15
C ALA A 284 70.36 27.63 -16.98
N ASP A 285 71.16 28.42 -16.28
CA ASP A 285 72.33 29.05 -16.88
C ASP A 285 73.34 27.97 -17.27
N ILE A 286 73.74 27.97 -18.54
CA ILE A 286 74.69 27.03 -19.11
C ILE A 286 75.97 27.76 -19.51
N THR A 287 77.09 27.03 -19.53
CA THR A 287 78.36 27.52 -20.09
C THR A 287 78.92 26.47 -21.04
N GLY A 288 79.66 26.92 -22.06
CA GLY A 288 80.27 26.05 -23.04
C GLY A 288 81.44 26.73 -23.74
N ALA A 289 82.22 25.96 -24.49
CA ALA A 289 83.30 26.49 -25.30
C ALA A 289 82.75 27.03 -26.63
N GLU A 290 83.36 28.10 -27.14
CA GLU A 290 83.11 28.58 -28.50
C GLU A 290 83.36 27.46 -29.53
N ASP A 291 82.63 27.53 -30.65
CA ASP A 291 82.69 26.57 -31.76
C ASP A 291 82.36 25.10 -31.40
N THR A 292 81.72 24.88 -30.25
CA THR A 292 81.22 23.57 -29.83
C THR A 292 79.72 23.63 -29.55
N ALA A 293 79.02 22.50 -29.71
CA ALA A 293 77.61 22.42 -29.34
C ALA A 293 77.46 22.60 -27.82
N ILE A 294 76.62 23.55 -27.40
CA ILE A 294 76.30 23.80 -26.00
C ILE A 294 74.90 23.22 -25.75
N ALA A 295 74.81 22.22 -24.88
CA ALA A 295 73.53 21.62 -24.53
C ALA A 295 72.67 22.62 -23.76
N LEU A 296 71.44 22.85 -24.23
CA LEU A 296 70.46 23.67 -23.53
C LEU A 296 69.86 22.86 -22.38
N ASP A 297 69.77 23.47 -21.21
CA ASP A 297 69.10 22.92 -20.03
C ASP A 297 67.73 23.60 -19.92
N ILE A 298 66.74 23.04 -20.63
CA ILE A 298 65.36 23.52 -20.70
C ILE A 298 64.45 22.32 -20.49
N ASP A 299 63.65 22.36 -19.43
CA ASP A 299 62.62 21.38 -19.12
C ASP A 299 61.25 22.05 -19.15
N THR A 300 60.28 21.35 -19.72
CA THR A 300 58.89 21.80 -19.83
C THR A 300 57.92 20.65 -19.66
N ALA A 301 56.77 20.89 -19.06
CA ALA A 301 55.67 19.93 -19.00
C ALA A 301 54.31 20.61 -19.06
N VAL A 302 53.33 19.89 -19.60
CA VAL A 302 51.88 20.18 -19.52
C VAL A 302 51.30 19.49 -18.30
N THR A 303 50.14 19.94 -17.83
CA THR A 303 49.45 19.35 -16.68
C THR A 303 48.79 18.03 -17.08
N ASP A 304 48.14 18.01 -18.25
CA ASP A 304 47.31 16.89 -18.66
C ASP A 304 47.54 16.45 -20.13
N GLY A 305 46.74 15.48 -20.59
CA GLY A 305 46.82 14.96 -21.96
C GLY A 305 45.96 15.70 -22.98
N SER A 306 45.10 16.62 -22.54
CA SER A 306 44.25 17.43 -23.42
C SER A 306 45.02 18.63 -24.00
N GLU A 307 46.11 19.01 -23.35
CA GLU A 307 46.96 20.14 -23.69
C GLU A 307 48.01 19.86 -24.78
N VAL A 308 48.38 20.93 -25.50
CA VAL A 308 49.48 20.91 -26.48
C VAL A 308 50.49 22.01 -26.16
N LEU A 309 51.74 21.61 -25.94
CA LEU A 309 52.84 22.53 -25.66
C LEU A 309 53.53 23.03 -26.93
N SER A 310 53.90 24.31 -26.95
CA SER A 310 54.86 24.86 -27.91
C SER A 310 55.91 25.71 -27.19
N VAL A 311 57.16 25.61 -27.62
CA VAL A 311 58.29 26.35 -27.03
C VAL A 311 58.90 27.27 -28.09
N THR A 312 59.09 28.55 -27.74
CA THR A 312 59.74 29.54 -28.62
C THR A 312 61.02 30.04 -27.98
N ILE A 313 62.15 29.92 -28.70
CA ILE A 313 63.45 30.43 -28.27
C ILE A 313 63.76 31.72 -29.03
N GLY A 314 63.88 32.83 -28.29
CA GLY A 314 64.22 34.16 -28.82
C GLY A 314 65.67 34.55 -28.55
N ASN A 315 66.10 35.68 -29.11
CA ASN A 315 67.44 36.27 -28.90
C ASN A 315 68.61 35.36 -29.30
N ILE A 316 68.43 34.52 -30.31
CA ILE A 316 69.48 33.68 -30.87
C ILE A 316 70.50 34.57 -31.60
N PRO A 317 71.80 34.55 -31.23
CA PRO A 317 72.84 35.36 -31.89
C PRO A 317 72.98 35.05 -33.39
N ASP A 318 73.37 36.06 -34.18
CA ASP A 318 73.60 35.90 -35.61
C ASP A 318 74.63 34.78 -35.89
N GLY A 319 74.25 33.84 -36.77
CA GLY A 319 75.08 32.69 -37.12
C GLY A 319 74.97 31.49 -36.19
N ALA A 320 74.27 31.59 -35.05
CA ALA A 320 73.97 30.45 -34.19
C ALA A 320 72.88 29.55 -34.82
N VAL A 321 73.01 28.24 -34.62
CA VAL A 321 72.09 27.22 -35.15
C VAL A 321 71.62 26.36 -33.98
N LEU A 322 70.31 26.19 -33.83
CA LEU A 322 69.72 25.21 -32.93
C LEU A 322 69.58 23.86 -33.66
N ASN A 323 70.04 22.79 -33.02
CA ASN A 323 69.80 21.43 -33.46
C ASN A 323 69.04 20.67 -32.36
N ALA A 324 68.15 19.78 -32.80
CA ALA A 324 67.42 18.84 -31.94
C ALA A 324 68.01 17.43 -32.09
#